data_AF-A0A1V2Q1Z9-F1
#
_entry.id   AF-A0A1V2Q1Z9-F1
#
_cell.length_a   1.000
_cell.length_b   1.000
_cell.length_c   1.000
_cell.angle_alpha   90.00
_cell.angle_beta   90.00
_cell.angle_gamma   90.00
#
_symmetry.space_group_name_H-M   'P 1'
#
loop_
_entity.id
_entity.type
_entity.pdbx_description
1 polymer ?
#
loop_
_entity_poly.entity_id
_entity_poly.type
_entity_poly.pdbx_seq_one_letter_code
_entity_poly.pdbx_strand_id
1 'polypeptide(L)'
;MLAVRYDTGALFKVTHDGRVSEVALDRPLVGGDGMDLRPDGTLAVVTNALGAPGEPAVNVLRSDDDWRTARTAHRTAPWADDEPTTIVRSPHGSYVVDGNIGALVTGAGLSDVYTLRQFRETAVR
;
A
#
# COMPACT_ATOMS: atom_id res chain seq x y z
N MET A 1 -2.37 6.93 13.71
CA MET A 1 -2.89 6.29 12.48
C MET A 1 -2.15 6.87 11.28
N LEU A 2 -2.01 6.10 10.22
CA LEU A 2 -1.51 6.57 8.92
C LEU A 2 -2.62 6.43 7.89
N ALA A 3 -2.71 7.38 6.96
CA ALA A 3 -3.69 7.39 5.88
C ALA A 3 -3.00 7.80 4.59
N VAL A 4 -3.19 7.03 3.52
CA VAL A 4 -2.71 7.39 2.18
C VAL A 4 -3.85 8.01 1.40
N ARG A 5 -3.55 9.09 0.68
CA ARG A 5 -4.48 9.71 -0.25
C ARG A 5 -4.27 9.09 -1.63
N TYR A 6 -5.30 8.42 -2.14
CA TYR A 6 -5.22 7.58 -3.34
C TYR A 6 -4.75 8.31 -4.62
N ASP A 7 -5.28 9.51 -4.90
CA ASP A 7 -5.01 10.26 -6.14
C ASP A 7 -3.62 10.89 -6.20
N THR A 8 -3.10 11.40 -5.08
CA THR A 8 -1.78 12.06 -5.03
C THR A 8 -0.67 11.18 -4.48
N GLY A 9 -1.01 10.10 -3.78
CA GLY A 9 -0.05 9.27 -3.07
C GLY A 9 0.55 9.92 -1.82
N ALA A 10 -0.01 11.03 -1.35
CA ALA A 10 0.44 11.67 -0.12
C ALA A 10 0.08 10.79 1.09
N LEU A 11 1.03 10.61 2.01
CA LEU A 11 0.83 9.89 3.26
C LEU A 11 0.64 10.89 4.39
N PHE A 12 -0.35 10.65 5.24
CA PHE A 12 -0.69 11.51 6.36
C PHE A 12 -0.59 10.73 7.67
N LYS A 13 0.02 11.37 8.66
CA LYS A 13 -0.07 10.95 10.06
C LYS A 13 -1.26 11.64 10.72
N VAL A 14 -2.09 10.84 11.36
CA VAL A 14 -3.21 11.30 12.19
C VAL A 14 -2.95 10.87 13.63
N THR A 15 -2.83 11.84 14.53
CA THR A 15 -2.61 11.61 15.96
C THR A 15 -3.95 11.35 16.68
N HIS A 16 -3.88 10.83 17.92
CA HIS A 16 -5.08 10.50 18.70
C HIS A 16 -5.96 11.73 19.02
N ASP A 17 -5.36 12.91 19.16
CA ASP A 17 -6.04 14.19 19.33
C ASP A 17 -6.51 14.82 17.99
N GLY A 18 -6.40 14.07 16.88
CA GLY A 18 -6.96 14.46 15.58
C GLY A 18 -6.09 15.40 14.75
N ARG A 19 -4.84 15.70 15.15
CA ARG A 19 -3.93 16.48 14.30
C ARG A 19 -3.50 15.64 13.10
N VAL A 20 -3.53 16.28 11.93
CA VAL A 20 -3.12 15.70 10.65
C VAL A 20 -1.85 16.42 10.18
N SER A 21 -0.83 15.65 9.83
CA SER A 21 0.39 16.17 9.20
C SER A 21 0.81 15.25 8.06
N GLU A 22 1.22 15.85 6.94
CA GLU A 22 1.80 15.09 5.83
C GLU A 22 3.15 14.50 6.23
N VAL A 23 3.40 13.27 5.79
CA VAL A 23 4.70 12.58 5.90
C VAL A 23 5.48 12.89 4.62
N ALA A 24 6.67 13.46 4.75
CA ALA A 24 7.51 13.70 3.59
C ALA A 24 8.06 12.36 3.06
N LEU A 25 7.66 11.99 1.84
CA LEU A 25 8.06 10.77 1.17
C LEU A 25 9.17 11.02 0.15
N ASP A 26 10.06 10.04 -0.03
CA ASP A 26 11.02 10.02 -1.14
C ASP A 26 10.36 9.70 -2.49
N ARG A 27 9.20 9.04 -2.45
CA ARG A 27 8.35 8.73 -3.60
C ARG A 27 6.87 8.81 -3.22
N PRO A 28 6.01 9.50 -3.99
CA PRO A 28 4.56 9.45 -3.79
C PRO A 28 4.00 8.04 -4.00
N LEU A 29 3.02 7.64 -3.19
CA LEU A 29 2.32 6.36 -3.27
C LEU A 29 1.05 6.46 -4.15
N VAL A 30 1.16 6.98 -5.38
CA VAL A 30 -0.02 7.20 -6.24
C VAL A 30 -0.75 5.87 -6.46
N GLY A 31 -2.08 5.87 -6.27
CA GLY A 31 -2.90 4.67 -6.26
C GLY A 31 -2.81 3.87 -4.97
N GLY A 32 -2.27 4.46 -3.90
CA GLY A 32 -2.13 3.82 -2.59
C GLY A 32 -3.48 3.45 -2.00
N ASP A 33 -3.63 2.17 -1.64
CA ASP A 33 -4.87 1.59 -1.13
C ASP A 33 -4.61 0.96 0.24
N GLY A 34 -4.79 -0.35 0.41
CA GLY A 34 -4.57 -1.01 1.69
C GLY A 34 -3.13 -0.96 2.22
N MET A 35 -3.01 -0.91 3.55
CA MET A 35 -1.74 -0.76 4.25
C MET A 35 -1.67 -1.65 5.50
N ASP A 36 -0.45 -2.05 5.87
CA ASP A 36 -0.14 -2.78 7.10
C ASP A 36 1.04 -2.12 7.83
N LEU A 37 0.75 -1.46 8.96
CA LEU A 37 1.78 -0.94 9.87
C LEU A 37 2.27 -2.08 10.76
N ARG A 38 3.51 -2.49 10.54
CA ARG A 38 4.09 -3.69 11.14
C ARG A 38 4.67 -3.41 12.54
N PRO A 39 4.80 -4.44 13.40
CA PRO A 39 5.38 -4.29 14.74
C PRO A 39 6.83 -3.78 14.77
N ASP A 40 7.58 -3.98 13.68
CA ASP A 40 8.95 -3.47 13.53
C ASP A 40 9.02 -1.99 13.14
N GLY A 41 7.87 -1.32 13.01
CA GLY A 41 7.76 0.09 12.65
C GLY A 41 7.78 0.37 11.14
N THR A 42 7.90 -0.66 10.29
CA THR A 42 7.75 -0.49 8.83
C THR A 42 6.29 -0.46 8.41
N LEU A 43 5.98 0.22 7.31
CA LEU A 43 4.65 0.28 6.72
C LEU A 43 4.67 -0.38 5.34
N ALA A 44 3.90 -1.44 5.15
CA ALA A 44 3.64 -1.97 3.82
C ALA A 44 2.43 -1.26 3.21
N VAL A 45 2.54 -0.84 1.95
CA VAL A 45 1.47 -0.18 1.20
C VAL A 45 1.37 -0.80 -0.17
N VAL A 46 0.17 -1.21 -0.57
CA VAL A 46 -0.10 -1.57 -1.96
C VAL A 46 -0.49 -0.32 -2.75
N THR A 47 -0.07 -0.25 -4.00
CA THR A 47 -0.53 0.75 -4.97
C THR A 47 -1.14 0.03 -6.16
N ASN A 48 -2.17 0.60 -6.78
CA ASN A 48 -2.82 0.09 -7.99
C ASN A 48 -3.17 1.25 -8.96
N ALA A 49 -3.91 0.97 -10.04
CA ALA A 49 -4.23 1.94 -11.10
C ALA A 49 -5.74 2.05 -11.40
N LEU A 50 -6.62 1.80 -10.43
CA LEU A 50 -8.09 1.77 -10.65
C LEU A 50 -8.72 3.13 -11.00
N GLY A 51 -8.06 4.24 -10.66
CA GLY A 51 -8.64 5.59 -10.76
C GLY A 51 -7.65 6.73 -10.61
N ALA A 52 -6.37 6.42 -10.51
CA ALA A 52 -5.24 7.33 -10.47
C ALA A 52 -4.10 6.70 -11.29
N PRO A 53 -3.15 7.48 -11.82
CA PRO A 53 -2.04 6.97 -12.64
C PRO A 53 -0.95 6.32 -11.77
N GLY A 54 -1.36 5.43 -10.86
CA GLY A 54 -0.48 4.60 -10.04
C GLY A 54 0.06 3.39 -10.79
N GLU A 55 0.85 2.58 -10.10
CA GLU A 55 1.39 1.32 -10.62
C GLU A 55 1.09 0.20 -9.61
N PRO A 56 0.64 -0.99 -10.06
CA PRO A 56 0.57 -2.18 -9.21
C PRO A 56 1.91 -2.48 -8.55
N ALA A 57 2.01 -2.27 -7.24
CA ALA A 57 3.25 -2.49 -6.50
C ALA A 57 2.99 -2.74 -5.01
N VAL A 58 4.00 -3.32 -4.35
CA VAL A 58 4.11 -3.33 -2.88
C VAL A 58 5.30 -2.48 -2.48
N ASN A 59 5.06 -1.46 -1.67
CA ASN A 59 6.07 -0.55 -1.15
C ASN A 59 6.21 -0.80 0.36
N VAL A 60 7.43 -0.91 0.86
CA VAL A 60 7.72 -0.97 2.30
C VAL A 60 8.44 0.30 2.69
N LEU A 61 7.81 1.09 3.55
CA LEU A 61 8.34 2.35 4.04
C LEU A 61 8.92 2.19 5.44
N ARG A 62 9.96 2.96 5.72
CA ARG A 62 10.54 3.11 7.05
C ARG A 62 10.64 4.58 7.41
N SER A 63 10.27 4.91 8.65
CA SER A 63 10.52 6.20 9.28
C SER A 63 11.42 5.99 10.50
N ASP A 64 12.35 6.91 10.73
CA ASP A 64 13.17 6.95 11.95
C ASP A 64 12.87 8.23 12.78
N ASP A 65 11.82 8.98 12.42
CA ASP A 65 11.52 10.32 12.98
C ASP A 65 10.03 10.54 13.31
N ASP A 66 9.36 9.47 13.74
CA ASP A 66 7.94 9.47 14.13
C ASP A 66 7.02 9.90 12.98
N TRP A 67 7.28 9.38 11.77
CA TRP A 67 6.53 9.65 10.55
C TRP A 67 6.48 11.14 10.18
N ARG A 68 7.56 11.89 10.45
CA ARG A 68 7.74 13.20 9.80
C ARG A 68 8.27 13.02 8.39
N THR A 69 9.18 12.08 8.21
CA THR A 69 9.68 11.58 6.93
C THR A 69 9.51 10.08 6.85
N ALA A 70 9.43 9.53 5.64
CA ALA A 70 9.58 8.10 5.40
C ALA A 70 10.29 7.85 4.07
N ARG A 71 11.12 6.81 4.04
CA ARG A 71 11.82 6.36 2.84
C ARG A 71 11.35 4.98 2.42
N THR A 72 11.41 4.70 1.13
CA THR A 72 11.13 3.39 0.56
C THR A 72 12.30 2.46 0.87
N ALA A 73 12.10 1.54 1.82
CA ALA A 73 13.08 0.52 2.21
C ALA A 73 13.09 -0.68 1.25
N HIS A 74 11.92 -1.04 0.70
CA HIS A 74 11.77 -2.08 -0.31
C HIS A 74 10.64 -1.73 -1.26
N ARG A 75 10.76 -2.16 -2.52
CA ARG A 75 9.67 -2.08 -3.50
C ARG A 75 9.65 -3.30 -4.39
N THR A 76 8.48 -3.89 -4.57
CA THR A 76 8.24 -4.92 -5.57
C THR A 76 7.30 -4.37 -6.63
N ALA A 77 7.84 -4.20 -7.85
CA ALA A 77 7.12 -3.70 -9.01
C ALA A 77 7.77 -4.25 -10.29
N PRO A 78 7.00 -4.60 -11.33
CA PRO A 78 5.54 -4.66 -11.31
C PRO A 78 5.04 -5.74 -10.33
N TRP A 79 3.89 -5.50 -9.70
CA TRP A 79 3.17 -6.57 -9.02
C TRP A 79 2.52 -7.51 -10.04
N ALA A 80 2.29 -8.76 -9.65
CA ALA A 80 1.83 -9.80 -10.58
C ALA A 80 0.32 -9.73 -10.90
N ASP A 81 -0.46 -9.03 -10.08
CA ASP A 81 -1.88 -8.76 -10.31
C ASP A 81 -2.08 -7.28 -10.61
N ASP A 82 -3.10 -6.96 -11.40
CA ASP A 82 -3.36 -5.61 -11.89
C ASP A 82 -3.95 -4.69 -10.81
N GLU A 83 -4.63 -5.25 -9.80
CA GLU A 83 -5.44 -4.47 -8.86
C GLU A 83 -5.25 -4.92 -7.40
N PRO A 84 -4.01 -4.91 -6.86
CA PRO A 84 -3.81 -5.18 -5.45
C PRO A 84 -4.54 -4.12 -4.61
N THR A 85 -5.48 -4.55 -3.76
CA THR A 85 -6.34 -3.68 -2.96
C THR A 85 -5.90 -3.61 -1.50
N THR A 86 -5.25 -4.65 -0.97
CA THR A 86 -4.67 -4.59 0.37
C THR A 86 -3.51 -5.55 0.58
N ILE A 87 -2.73 -5.32 1.62
CA ILE A 87 -1.73 -6.26 2.15
C ILE A 87 -2.05 -6.53 3.62
N VAL A 88 -2.03 -7.80 4.00
CA VAL A 88 -2.36 -8.25 5.36
C VAL A 88 -1.36 -9.27 5.87
N ARG A 89 -1.03 -9.18 7.16
CA ARG A 89 -0.19 -10.17 7.85
C ARG A 89 -1.02 -11.32 8.40
N SER A 90 -0.42 -12.50 8.33
CA SER A 90 -0.87 -13.73 8.98
C SER A 90 0.30 -14.41 9.70
N PRO A 91 0.05 -15.44 10.53
CA PRO A 91 1.10 -16.30 11.06
C PRO A 91 1.97 -16.98 10.00
N HIS A 92 1.52 -17.04 8.74
CA HIS A 92 2.23 -17.67 7.61
C HIS A 92 2.93 -16.67 6.68
N GLY A 93 2.92 -15.38 7.04
CA GLY A 93 3.54 -14.30 6.27
C GLY A 93 2.54 -13.22 5.83
N SER A 94 3.02 -12.28 5.03
CA SER A 94 2.19 -11.21 4.45
C SER A 94 1.64 -11.63 3.09
N TYR A 95 0.37 -11.30 2.85
CA TYR A 95 -0.32 -11.61 1.61
C TYR A 95 -0.95 -10.35 1.04
N VAL A 96 -0.77 -10.15 -0.26
CA VAL A 96 -1.47 -9.14 -1.03
C VAL A 96 -2.74 -9.76 -1.57
N VAL A 97 -3.83 -9.01 -1.44
CA VAL A 97 -5.15 -9.36 -1.97
C VAL A 97 -5.39 -8.52 -3.22
N ASP A 98 -5.74 -9.18 -4.31
CA ASP A 98 -6.48 -8.55 -5.41
C ASP A 98 -7.95 -8.95 -5.23
N GLY A 99 -8.81 -7.95 -5.01
CA GLY A 99 -10.25 -8.14 -4.79
C GLY A 99 -11.09 -8.07 -6.06
N ASN A 100 -10.46 -7.94 -7.23
CA ASN A 100 -11.10 -7.81 -8.53
C ASN A 100 -12.10 -6.64 -8.61
N ILE A 101 -11.81 -5.54 -7.91
CA ILE A 101 -12.70 -4.38 -7.82
C ILE A 101 -12.84 -3.64 -9.15
N GLY A 102 -11.90 -3.81 -10.07
CA GLY A 102 -11.98 -3.30 -11.43
C GLY A 102 -13.22 -3.77 -12.17
N ALA A 103 -13.73 -4.98 -11.92
CA ALA A 103 -14.98 -5.44 -12.51
C ALA A 103 -16.14 -4.48 -12.20
N LEU A 104 -16.18 -3.94 -10.98
CA LEU A 104 -17.14 -2.92 -10.58
C LEU A 104 -16.80 -1.55 -11.19
N VAL A 105 -15.54 -1.11 -11.09
CA VAL A 105 -15.11 0.24 -11.49
C VAL A 105 -15.20 0.46 -13.01
N THR A 106 -14.94 -0.57 -13.82
CA THR A 106 -15.04 -0.52 -15.29
C THR A 106 -16.47 -0.77 -15.79
N GLY A 107 -17.41 -1.09 -14.90
CA GLY A 107 -18.78 -1.46 -15.28
C GLY A 107 -18.90 -2.84 -15.94
N ALA A 108 -17.90 -3.72 -15.79
CA ALA A 108 -17.96 -5.08 -16.31
C ALA A 108 -18.90 -6.00 -15.52
N GLY A 109 -19.23 -5.65 -14.27
CA GLY A 109 -20.25 -6.32 -13.47
C GLY A 109 -19.86 -6.50 -12.00
N LEU A 110 -20.29 -7.60 -11.42
CA LEU A 110 -19.90 -8.05 -10.08
C LEU A 110 -18.93 -9.23 -10.20
N SER A 111 -18.06 -9.40 -9.21
CA SER A 111 -17.09 -10.49 -9.13
C SER A 111 -17.04 -11.05 -7.71
N ASP A 112 -16.89 -12.36 -7.60
CA ASP A 112 -16.57 -13.09 -6.36
C ASP A 112 -15.16 -13.69 -6.39
N VAL A 113 -14.39 -13.38 -7.45
CA VAL A 113 -13.01 -13.83 -7.63
C VAL A 113 -12.08 -12.93 -6.84
N TYR A 114 -11.13 -13.55 -6.14
CA TYR A 114 -10.03 -12.84 -5.49
C TYR A 114 -8.75 -13.67 -5.61
N THR A 115 -7.62 -12.99 -5.59
CA THR A 115 -6.30 -13.63 -5.58
C THR A 115 -5.56 -13.27 -4.31
N LEU A 116 -4.90 -14.27 -3.70
CA LEU A 116 -3.95 -14.06 -2.62
C LEU A 116 -2.55 -14.42 -3.11
N ARG A 117 -1.63 -13.47 -3.04
CA ARG A 117 -0.22 -13.71 -3.35
C ARG A 117 0.64 -13.39 -2.15
N GLN A 118 1.51 -14.33 -1.80
CA GLN A 118 2.44 -14.11 -0.72
C GLN A 118 3.46 -13.03 -1.08
N PHE A 119 3.56 -12.00 -0.25
CA PHE A 119 4.60 -11.00 -0.36
C PHE A 119 5.87 -11.51 0.32
N ARG A 120 6.99 -11.45 -0.41
CA ARG A 120 8.32 -11.78 0.10
C ARG A 120 9.19 -10.55 -0.07
N GLU A 121 9.59 -9.98 1.05
CA GLU A 121 10.59 -8.91 1.08
C GLU A 121 11.96 -9.55 0.85
N THR A 122 12.41 -9.55 -0.41
CA THR A 122 13.73 -10.05 -0.74
C THR A 122 14.76 -9.08 -0.20
N ALA A 123 15.63 -9.52 0.71
CA ALA A 123 16.70 -8.67 1.21
C ALA A 123 17.56 -8.16 0.04
N VAL A 124 17.77 -6.84 -0.02
CA VAL A 124 18.83 -6.25 -0.85
C VAL A 124 20.15 -6.77 -0.27
N ARG A 125 20.91 -7.52 -1.08
CA ARG A 125 22.28 -7.91 -0.75
C ARG A 125 23.21 -6.72 -0.82
#